data_AF-A0A7K3YXQ0-F1
#
_entry.id   AF-A0A7K3YXQ0-F1
#
_cell.length_a   1.000
_cell.length_b   1.000
_cell.length_c   1.000
_cell.angle_alpha   90.00
_cell.angle_beta   90.00
_cell.angle_gamma   90.00
#
_symmetry.space_group_name_H-M   'P 1'
#
loop_
_entity.id
_entity.type
_entity.pdbx_description
1 polymer ?
#
loop_
_entity_poly.entity_id
_entity_poly.type
_entity_poly.pdbx_seq_one_letter_code
_entity_poly.pdbx_strand_id
1 'polypeptide(L)'
;LSTTVSEIVIDEEYHPALWQIETQKHLWVLCWFDRADRKRLRATPPGSTSGKGVFAIRSPDRPNPVSLCMVDLLSFKDGVLTVRGLDALDGTPVIDIKVFSAEIDCPK
;
A
#
# COMPACT_ATOMS: atom_id res chain seq x y z
N LEU A 1 -0.78 8.94 9.90
CA LEU A 1 -1.39 8.21 8.77
C LEU A 1 -2.47 9.11 8.17
N SER A 2 -2.65 9.07 6.84
CA SER A 2 -3.72 9.83 6.20
C SER A 2 -5.07 9.49 6.84
N THR A 3 -5.90 10.49 7.12
CA THR A 3 -7.27 10.28 7.61
C THR A 3 -8.24 9.92 6.49
N THR A 4 -7.79 9.96 5.24
CA THR A 4 -8.56 9.59 4.05
C THR A 4 -9.02 8.14 4.14
N VAL A 5 -10.30 7.95 3.84
CA VAL A 5 -10.92 6.63 3.65
C VAL A 5 -10.87 6.30 2.16
N SER A 6 -10.48 5.07 1.85
CA SER A 6 -10.37 4.56 0.48
C SER A 6 -11.04 3.20 0.38
N GLU A 7 -11.38 2.80 -0.84
CA GLU A 7 -11.93 1.49 -1.15
C GLU A 7 -10.90 0.69 -1.96
N ILE A 8 -10.74 -0.57 -1.60
CA ILE A 8 -10.01 -1.56 -2.40
C ILE A 8 -11.05 -2.54 -2.91
N VAL A 9 -11.29 -2.52 -4.22
CA VAL A 9 -12.20 -3.43 -4.90
C VAL A 9 -11.39 -4.62 -5.40
N ILE A 10 -11.74 -5.80 -4.91
CA ILE A 10 -11.07 -7.06 -5.27
C ILE A 10 -11.86 -7.72 -6.40
N ASP A 11 -11.16 -8.10 -7.47
CA ASP A 11 -11.77 -8.83 -8.59
C ASP A 11 -12.39 -10.15 -8.11
N GLU A 12 -13.52 -10.52 -8.70
CA GLU A 12 -14.34 -11.67 -8.25
C GLU A 12 -13.56 -12.99 -8.19
N GLU A 13 -12.60 -13.18 -9.10
CA GLU A 13 -11.76 -14.39 -9.13
C GLU A 13 -10.89 -14.57 -7.87
N TYR A 14 -10.62 -13.47 -7.15
CA TYR A 14 -9.82 -13.48 -5.91
C TYR A 14 -10.68 -13.50 -4.64
N HIS A 15 -12.01 -13.42 -4.72
CA HIS A 15 -12.88 -13.42 -3.54
C HIS A 15 -12.67 -14.60 -2.60
N PRO A 16 -12.41 -15.85 -3.06
CA PRO A 16 -12.10 -16.96 -2.15
C PRO A 16 -10.90 -16.70 -1.22
N ALA A 17 -9.95 -15.84 -1.62
CA ALA A 17 -8.80 -15.47 -0.80
C ALA A 17 -9.12 -14.48 0.33
N LEU A 18 -10.33 -13.89 0.34
CA LEU A 18 -10.80 -12.95 1.36
C LEU A 18 -11.40 -13.65 2.58
N TRP A 19 -11.43 -14.98 2.60
CA TRP A 19 -11.99 -15.75 3.72
C TRP A 19 -11.37 -15.31 5.06
N GLN A 20 -12.24 -14.86 5.99
CA GLN A 20 -11.89 -14.35 7.32
C GLN A 20 -11.08 -13.04 7.37
N ILE A 21 -10.97 -12.29 6.26
CA ILE A 21 -10.21 -11.02 6.25
C ILE A 21 -10.77 -9.99 7.24
N GLU A 22 -12.08 -10.02 7.51
CA GLU A 22 -12.79 -9.14 8.44
C GLU A 22 -12.35 -9.30 9.90
N THR A 23 -11.65 -10.40 10.22
CA THR A 23 -11.08 -10.63 11.56
C THR A 23 -9.83 -9.79 11.82
N GLN A 24 -9.25 -9.19 10.77
CA GLN A 24 -8.02 -8.41 10.85
C GLN A 24 -8.30 -6.92 11.06
N LYS A 25 -7.47 -6.26 11.87
CA LYS A 25 -7.55 -4.80 12.10
C LYS A 25 -6.66 -4.00 11.18
N HIS A 26 -5.49 -4.54 10.87
CA HIS A 26 -4.47 -3.86 10.06
C HIS A 26 -4.00 -4.79 8.96
N LEU A 27 -3.81 -4.22 7.77
CA LEU A 27 -3.35 -4.92 6.59
C LEU A 27 -2.15 -4.18 5.99
N TRP A 28 -1.21 -4.93 5.44
CA TRP A 28 -0.30 -4.43 4.43
C TRP A 28 -0.97 -4.52 3.07
N VAL A 29 -0.94 -3.41 2.34
CA VAL A 29 -1.41 -3.32 0.97
C VAL A 29 -0.22 -2.91 0.11
N LEU A 30 0.04 -3.71 -0.93
CA LEU A 30 1.02 -3.39 -1.95
C LEU A 30 0.26 -2.95 -3.20
N CYS A 31 0.58 -1.75 -3.69
CA CYS A 31 0.05 -1.25 -4.96
C CYS A 31 1.17 -1.14 -5.98
N TRP A 32 0.81 -1.22 -7.26
CA TRP A 32 1.70 -0.87 -8.36
C TRP A 32 1.45 0.58 -8.76
N PHE A 33 2.37 1.48 -8.45
CA PHE A 33 2.27 2.88 -8.88
C PHE A 33 2.63 2.99 -10.37
N ASP A 34 1.64 2.66 -11.21
CA ASP A 34 1.66 2.61 -12.67
C ASP A 34 2.14 3.90 -13.35
N ARG A 35 2.01 5.04 -12.67
CA ARG A 35 2.40 6.38 -13.15
C ARG A 35 3.83 6.79 -12.79
N ALA A 36 4.57 5.97 -12.04
CA ALA A 36 5.90 6.31 -11.54
C ALA A 36 7.01 6.20 -12.61
N ASP A 37 8.03 7.05 -12.49
CA ASP A 37 9.24 6.98 -13.33
C ASP A 37 10.16 5.83 -12.87
N ARG A 38 10.11 4.73 -13.62
CA ARG A 38 10.87 3.51 -13.36
C ARG A 38 12.37 3.63 -13.63
N LYS A 39 12.83 4.70 -14.28
CA LYS A 39 14.26 4.92 -14.55
C LYS A 39 14.93 5.76 -13.47
N ARG A 40 14.16 6.35 -12.55
CA ARG A 40 14.69 7.21 -11.50
C ARG A 40 15.47 6.39 -10.47
N LEU A 41 16.73 6.77 -10.26
CA LEU A 41 17.61 6.14 -9.27
C LEU A 41 17.91 7.01 -8.05
N ARG A 42 17.66 8.33 -8.15
CA ARG A 42 17.79 9.27 -7.03
C ARG A 42 16.63 10.27 -7.03
N ALA A 43 16.21 10.70 -5.85
CA ALA A 43 15.22 11.76 -5.67
C ALA A 43 15.50 12.56 -4.40
N THR A 44 14.96 13.77 -4.31
CA THR A 44 14.99 14.60 -3.10
C THR A 44 13.65 14.44 -2.37
N PRO A 45 13.61 13.80 -1.19
CA PRO A 45 12.38 13.65 -0.43
C PRO A 45 11.80 15.01 0.00
N PRO A 46 10.49 15.10 0.25
CA PRO A 46 9.88 16.28 0.86
C PRO A 46 10.59 16.66 2.16
N GLY A 47 10.90 17.95 2.33
CA GLY A 47 11.61 18.48 3.50
C GLY A 47 13.13 18.25 3.52
N SER A 48 13.71 17.62 2.49
CA SER A 48 15.17 17.45 2.35
C SER A 48 15.74 18.48 1.36
N THR A 49 16.96 18.95 1.64
CA THR A 49 17.73 19.78 0.70
C THR A 49 18.69 18.94 -0.17
N SER A 50 18.93 17.68 0.20
CA SER A 50 19.81 16.77 -0.53
C SER A 50 19.05 15.54 -1.06
N GLY A 51 19.46 15.09 -2.25
CA GLY A 51 18.94 13.89 -2.89
C GLY A 51 19.53 12.62 -2.30
N LYS A 52 18.74 11.54 -2.30
CA LYS A 52 19.16 10.20 -1.86
C LYS A 52 18.85 9.19 -2.97
N GLY A 53 19.52 8.04 -2.96
CA GLY A 53 19.15 6.92 -3.80
C GLY A 53 17.72 6.45 -3.48
N VAL A 54 16.93 6.07 -4.48
CA VAL A 54 15.50 5.75 -4.31
C VAL A 54 15.24 4.58 -3.35
N PHE A 55 16.22 3.68 -3.18
CA PHE A 55 16.14 2.58 -2.21
C PHE A 55 16.37 3.00 -0.75
N ALA A 56 16.94 4.18 -0.52
CA ALA A 56 17.13 4.74 0.84
C ALA A 56 15.94 5.61 1.28
N ILE A 57 14.89 5.72 0.47
CA ILE A 57 13.73 6.60 0.68
C ILE A 57 12.44 5.93 0.18
N ARG A 58 11.30 6.58 0.37
CA ARG A 58 9.96 6.10 -0.02
C ARG A 58 9.43 6.77 -1.31
N SER A 59 10.32 7.21 -2.19
CA SER A 59 9.92 7.81 -3.50
C SER A 59 9.07 6.83 -4.31
N PRO A 60 7.94 7.26 -4.92
CA PRO A 60 7.15 6.41 -5.81
C PRO A 60 7.93 6.04 -7.08
N ASP A 61 8.76 6.96 -7.58
CA ASP A 61 9.66 6.74 -8.72
C ASP A 61 10.83 5.83 -8.30
N ARG A 62 10.84 4.60 -8.82
CA ARG A 62 11.84 3.56 -8.57
C ARG A 62 11.70 2.43 -9.61
N PRO A 63 12.71 1.56 -9.80
CA PRO A 63 12.69 0.51 -10.83
C PRO A 63 11.44 -0.40 -10.84
N ASN A 64 11.00 -0.81 -9.65
CA ASN A 64 9.74 -1.51 -9.42
C ASN A 64 8.91 -0.66 -8.46
N PRO A 65 7.94 0.14 -8.97
CA PRO A 65 7.21 1.13 -8.20
C PRO A 65 6.11 0.51 -7.33
N VAL A 66 6.53 -0.48 -6.54
CA VAL A 66 5.69 -1.16 -5.56
C VAL A 66 5.62 -0.29 -4.31
N SER A 67 4.41 0.11 -3.95
CA SER A 67 4.14 0.79 -2.69
C SER A 67 3.98 -0.21 -1.54
N LEU A 68 4.12 0.28 -0.31
CA LEU A 68 3.84 -0.49 0.89
C LEU A 68 3.10 0.43 1.87
N CYS A 69 1.81 0.18 2.04
CA CYS A 69 0.94 0.93 2.93
C CYS A 69 0.42 0.00 4.03
N MET A 70 0.58 0.41 5.29
CA MET A 70 -0.17 -0.19 6.39
C MET A 70 -1.50 0.56 6.48
N VAL A 71 -2.61 -0.16 6.44
CA VAL A 71 -3.94 0.42 6.49
C VAL A 71 -4.73 -0.15 7.66
N ASP A 72 -5.67 0.64 8.17
CA ASP A 72 -6.71 0.15 9.06
C ASP A 72 -7.85 -0.43 8.21
N LEU A 73 -8.26 -1.67 8.47
CA LEU A 73 -9.48 -2.23 7.89
C LEU A 73 -10.69 -1.72 8.67
N LEU A 74 -11.55 -0.96 8.01
CA LEU A 74 -12.75 -0.38 8.63
C LEU A 74 -13.97 -1.27 8.43
N SER A 75 -14.12 -1.83 7.23
CA SER A 75 -15.19 -2.77 6.88
C SER A 75 -14.84 -3.59 5.65
N PHE A 76 -15.51 -4.74 5.50
CA PHE A 76 -15.47 -5.59 4.32
C PHE A 76 -16.89 -5.94 3.90
N LYS A 77 -17.22 -5.79 2.62
CA LYS A 77 -18.50 -6.18 2.04
C LYS A 77 -18.37 -6.45 0.54
N ASP A 78 -18.91 -7.57 0.07
CA ASP A 78 -19.04 -7.91 -1.37
C ASP A 78 -17.75 -7.71 -2.19
N GLY A 79 -16.59 -8.13 -1.66
CA GLY A 79 -15.30 -7.98 -2.34
C GLY A 79 -14.64 -6.61 -2.17
N VAL A 80 -15.24 -5.68 -1.43
CA VAL A 80 -14.74 -4.32 -1.19
C VAL A 80 -14.23 -4.17 0.24
N LEU A 81 -12.98 -3.76 0.38
CA LEU A 81 -12.37 -3.39 1.65
C LEU A 81 -12.39 -1.86 1.80
N THR A 82 -13.10 -1.36 2.80
CA THR A 82 -13.03 0.06 3.19
C THR A 82 -11.88 0.21 4.17
N VAL A 83 -10.91 1.06 3.84
CA VAL A 83 -9.67 1.19 4.60
C VAL A 83 -9.31 2.64 4.90
N ARG A 84 -8.47 2.86 5.91
CA ARG A 84 -7.86 4.18 6.20
C ARG A 84 -6.34 4.10 6.15
N GLY A 85 -5.71 5.16 5.64
CA GLY A 85 -4.26 5.28 5.60
C GLY A 85 -3.60 4.77 4.32
N LEU A 86 -4.40 4.40 3.31
CA LEU A 86 -3.91 4.12 1.97
C LEU A 86 -3.42 5.42 1.31
N ASP A 87 -2.24 5.38 0.70
CA ASP A 87 -1.64 6.51 -0.01
C ASP A 87 -1.43 6.10 -1.48
N ALA A 88 -2.54 5.95 -2.19
CA ALA A 88 -2.59 5.57 -3.59
C ALA A 88 -3.56 6.50 -4.33
N LEU A 89 -3.28 6.76 -5.61
CA LEU A 89 -4.20 7.50 -6.47
C LEU A 89 -5.40 6.63 -6.84
N ASP A 90 -6.53 7.24 -7.15
CA ASP A 90 -7.67 6.51 -7.69
C ASP A 90 -7.28 5.73 -8.96
N GLY A 91 -7.80 4.49 -9.07
CA GLY A 91 -7.46 3.53 -10.12
C GLY A 91 -6.07 2.90 -10.03
N THR A 92 -5.31 3.11 -8.95
CA THR A 92 -4.00 2.44 -8.76
C THR A 92 -4.22 0.93 -8.58
N PRO A 93 -3.56 0.06 -9.36
CA PRO A 93 -3.66 -1.39 -9.18
C PRO A 93 -3.14 -1.85 -7.82
N VAL A 94 -3.91 -2.69 -7.13
CA VAL A 94 -3.44 -3.46 -5.97
C VAL A 94 -2.83 -4.76 -6.48
N ILE A 95 -1.68 -5.13 -5.94
CA ILE A 95 -0.96 -6.35 -6.35
C ILE A 95 -0.92 -7.43 -5.25
N ASP A 96 -1.05 -7.05 -3.98
CA ASP A 96 -0.97 -8.00 -2.87
C ASP A 96 -1.56 -7.39 -1.58
N ILE A 97 -2.09 -8.25 -0.70
CA ILE A 97 -2.63 -7.91 0.61
C ILE A 97 -2.12 -8.93 1.62
N LYS A 98 -1.60 -8.47 2.76
CA LYS A 98 -1.14 -9.32 3.86
C LYS A 98 -1.64 -8.83 5.20
N VAL A 99 -1.81 -9.76 6.13
CA VAL A 99 -2.01 -9.40 7.54
C VAL A 99 -0.79 -8.64 8.08
N PHE A 100 -1.03 -7.60 8.89
CA PHE A 100 0.03 -6.99 9.69
C PHE A 100 0.31 -7.84 10.94
N SER A 101 1.57 -8.14 11.21
CA SER A 101 2.01 -8.82 12.43
C SER A 101 3.10 -8.01 13.12
N ALA A 102 2.83 -7.54 14.33
CA ALA A 102 3.82 -6.79 15.11
C ALA A 102 5.10 -7.60 15.40
N GLU A 103 5.01 -8.93 15.49
CA GLU A 103 6.18 -9.79 15.71
C GLU A 103 7.12 -9.80 14.49
N ILE A 104 6.57 -9.67 13.28
CA ILE A 104 7.30 -9.80 12.02
C ILE A 104 7.67 -8.43 11.45
N ASP A 105 6.74 -7.48 11.52
CA ASP A 105 6.81 -6.21 10.81
C ASP A 105 7.40 -5.06 11.63
N CYS A 106 7.46 -5.21 12.96
CA CYS A 106 8.10 -4.24 13.84
C CYS A 106 9.50 -4.73 14.24
N PRO A 107 10.52 -3.84 14.23
CA PRO A 107 11.81 -4.17 14.79
C PRO A 107 11.69 -4.45 16.29
N LYS A 108 12.57 -5.31 16.79
CA LYS A 108 12.73 -5.58 18.23
C LYS A 108 13.44 -4.43 18.93
#